data_AF-A0A965H156-F1
#
_entry.id   AF-A0A965H156-F1
#
_cell.length_a   1.000
_cell.length_b   1.000
_cell.length_c   1.000
_cell.angle_alpha   90.00
_cell.angle_beta   90.00
_cell.angle_gamma   90.00
#
_symmetry.space_group_name_H-M   'P 1'
#
loop_
_entity.id
_entity.type
_entity.pdbx_description
1 polymer ?
#
loop_
_entity_poly.entity_id
_entity_poly.type
_entity_poly.pdbx_seq_one_letter_code
_entity_poly.pdbx_strand_id
1 'polypeptide(L)'
;MSGARFVSALTPAVGAVGFIALWALIAALELVDPVLLPSPQASGLAIWQGFVGGALVGDTLITIRRTLLAFVIAVGVCVPLGLALGSSVRLYRSLEFVIDF
;
A
#
# COMPACT_ATOMS: atom_id res chain seq x y z
N MET A 1 38.56 1.68 25.04
CA MET A 1 37.97 1.28 23.74
C MET A 1 36.44 1.48 23.71
N SER A 2 35.91 2.64 24.14
CA SER A 2 34.45 2.86 24.27
C SER A 2 33.88 3.98 23.37
N GLY A 3 34.72 4.84 22.79
CA GLY A 3 34.27 5.99 21.97
C GLY A 3 33.87 5.64 20.53
N ALA A 4 34.44 4.58 19.94
CA ALA A 4 34.19 4.23 18.53
C ALA A 4 32.76 3.75 18.26
N ARG A 5 32.09 3.12 19.24
CA ARG A 5 30.71 2.63 19.10
C ARG A 5 29.68 3.76 19.09
N PHE A 6 29.99 4.90 19.72
CA PHE A 6 29.10 6.05 19.78
C PHE A 6 29.11 6.83 18.46
N VAL A 7 30.28 6.96 17.82
CA VAL A 7 30.42 7.56 16.49
C VAL A 7 29.70 6.73 15.43
N SER A 8 29.82 5.40 15.48
CA SER A 8 29.10 4.49 14.56
C SER A 8 27.57 4.53 14.75
N ALA A 9 27.10 4.74 15.99
CA ALA A 9 25.68 4.88 16.29
C ALA A 9 25.11 6.24 15.86
N LEU A 10 25.92 7.30 15.88
CA LEU A 10 25.55 8.64 15.41
C LEU A 10 25.62 8.79 13.89
N THR A 11 26.38 7.95 13.20
CA THR A 11 26.52 7.98 11.74
C THR A 11 25.15 7.94 11.01
N PRO A 12 24.20 7.04 11.34
CA PRO A 12 22.88 7.05 10.70
C PRO A 12 22.03 8.28 11.06
N ALA A 13 22.15 8.80 12.28
CA ALA A 13 21.42 10.00 12.70
C ALA A 13 21.92 11.24 11.94
N VAL A 14 23.24 11.39 11.78
CA VAL A 14 23.85 12.47 10.98
C VAL A 14 23.43 12.36 9.51
N GLY A 15 23.38 11.14 8.95
CA GLY A 15 22.88 10.91 7.59
C GLY A 15 21.42 11.33 7.43
N ALA A 16 20.54 10.93 8.36
CA ALA A 16 19.12 11.29 8.33
C ALA A 16 18.90 12.81 8.45
N VAL A 17 19.61 13.47 9.37
CA VAL A 17 19.54 14.93 9.54
C VAL A 17 20.07 15.65 8.30
N GLY A 18 21.18 15.20 7.72
CA GLY A 18 21.74 15.76 6.50
C GLY A 18 20.79 15.63 5.31
N PHE A 19 20.11 14.49 5.19
CA PHE A 19 19.09 14.26 4.16
C PHE A 19 17.88 15.20 4.33
N ILE A 20 17.32 15.29 5.54
CA ILE A 20 16.19 16.20 5.83
C ILE A 20 16.59 17.66 5.56
N ALA A 21 17.81 18.06 5.94
CA ALA A 21 18.30 19.41 5.71
C ALA A 21 18.49 19.72 4.21
N LEU A 22 19.06 18.79 3.45
CA LEU A 22 19.18 18.92 1.99
C LEU A 22 17.80 19.00 1.32
N TRP A 23 16.87 18.14 1.72
CA TRP A 23 15.49 18.16 1.24
C TRP A 23 14.81 19.49 1.58
N ALA A 24 14.91 19.97 2.82
CA ALA A 24 14.37 21.26 3.24
C ALA A 24 14.94 22.42 2.41
N LEU A 25 16.23 22.37 2.07
CA LEU A 25 16.91 23.39 1.27
C LEU A 25 16.46 23.35 -0.20
N ILE A 26 16.32 22.17 -0.79
CA ILE A 26 15.79 21.99 -2.15
C ILE A 26 14.35 22.50 -2.24
N ALA A 27 13.52 22.17 -1.26
CA ALA A 27 12.13 22.62 -1.19
C ALA A 27 12.02 24.13 -0.94
N ALA A 28 12.88 24.72 -0.09
CA ALA A 28 12.89 26.16 0.20
C ALA A 28 13.39 27.01 -0.98
N LEU A 29 14.28 26.45 -1.80
CA LEU A 29 14.78 27.10 -3.02
C LEU A 29 13.87 26.89 -4.24
N GLU A 30 12.73 26.19 -4.08
CA GLU A 30 11.78 25.86 -5.16
C GLU A 30 12.47 25.24 -6.40
N LEU A 31 13.54 24.48 -6.19
CA LEU A 31 14.29 23.83 -7.26
C LEU A 31 13.48 22.73 -7.98
N VAL A 32 12.39 22.28 -7.35
CA VAL A 32 11.43 21.30 -7.86
C VAL A 32 10.04 21.84 -7.58
N ASP A 33 9.08 21.57 -8.47
CA ASP A 33 7.70 22.01 -8.31
C ASP A 33 7.18 21.67 -6.90
N PRO A 34 6.69 22.66 -6.14
CA PRO A 34 6.26 22.46 -4.75
C PRO A 34 5.05 21.52 -4.62
N VAL A 35 4.34 21.26 -5.73
CA VAL A 35 3.29 20.24 -5.82
C VAL A 35 3.90 18.82 -5.83
N LEU A 36 5.04 18.63 -6.49
CA LEU A 36 5.73 17.35 -6.55
C LEU A 36 6.58 17.10 -5.30
N LEU A 37 7.12 18.16 -4.71
CA LEU A 37 8.09 18.06 -3.62
C LEU A 37 7.80 19.07 -2.49
N PRO A 38 6.71 18.86 -1.71
CA PRO A 38 6.38 19.70 -0.58
C PRO A 38 7.47 19.68 0.49
N SER A 39 7.49 20.71 1.35
CA SER A 39 8.47 20.81 2.43
C SER A 39 8.37 19.60 3.39
N PRO A 40 9.47 19.23 4.08
CA PRO A 40 9.46 18.12 5.04
C PRO A 40 8.39 18.29 6.13
N GLN A 41 8.15 19.53 6.56
CA GLN A 41 7.15 19.88 7.57
C GLN A 41 5.73 19.71 7.03
N ALA A 42 5.46 20.17 5.81
CA ALA A 42 4.16 20.00 5.17
C ALA A 42 3.85 18.53 4.91
N SER A 43 4.84 17.77 4.46
CA SER A 43 4.74 16.31 4.26
C SER A 43 4.45 15.58 5.58
N GLY A 44 5.20 15.91 6.64
CA GLY A 44 4.98 15.34 7.96
C GLY A 44 3.61 15.68 8.55
N LEU A 45 3.16 16.92 8.37
CA LEU A 45 1.84 17.37 8.82
C LEU A 45 0.72 16.66 8.05
N ALA A 46 0.86 16.49 6.73
CA ALA A 46 -0.11 15.77 5.90
C ALA A 46 -0.23 14.30 6.32
N ILE A 47 0.90 13.64 6.61
CA ILE A 47 0.91 12.28 7.16
C ILE A 47 0.18 12.25 8.51
N TRP A 48 0.53 13.16 9.42
CA TRP A 48 -0.09 13.23 10.74
C TRP A 48 -1.59 13.50 10.68
N GLN A 49 -2.02 14.43 9.83
CA GLN A 49 -3.44 14.74 9.60
C GLN A 49 -4.18 13.58 8.93
N GLY A 50 -3.55 12.86 7.99
CA GLY A 50 -4.13 11.65 7.41
C GLY A 50 -4.36 10.56 8.46
N PHE A 51 -3.40 10.39 9.38
CA PHE A 51 -3.48 9.43 10.48
C PHE A 51 -4.50 9.83 11.55
N VAL A 52 -4.43 11.07 12.08
CA VAL A 52 -5.28 11.54 13.18
C VAL A 52 -6.67 11.95 12.70
N GLY A 53 -6.77 12.54 11.52
CA GLY A 53 -8.04 12.95 10.91
C GLY A 53 -8.90 11.78 10.43
N GLY A 54 -8.39 10.54 10.49
CA GLY A 54 -9.15 9.33 10.21
C GLY A 54 -9.50 9.10 8.75
N ALA A 55 -9.20 10.03 7.84
CA ALA A 55 -9.45 9.89 6.41
C ALA A 55 -8.72 8.67 5.82
N LEU A 56 -7.43 8.50 6.17
CA LEU A 56 -6.64 7.37 5.68
C LEU A 56 -7.19 6.02 6.15
N VAL A 57 -7.63 5.97 7.40
CA VAL A 57 -8.21 4.77 8.02
C VAL A 57 -9.60 4.48 7.43
N GLY A 58 -10.42 5.51 7.24
CA GLY A 58 -11.74 5.42 6.63
C GLY A 58 -11.67 4.87 5.21
N ASP A 59 -10.81 5.43 4.37
CA ASP A 59 -10.65 5.01 2.97
C ASP A 59 -10.09 3.59 2.85
N THR A 60 -9.14 3.25 3.72
CA THR A 60 -8.60 1.89 3.80
C THR A 60 -9.69 0.89 4.19
N LEU A 61 -10.51 1.23 5.19
CA LEU A 61 -11.59 0.35 5.66
C LEU A 61 -12.68 0.18 4.60
N ILE A 62 -13.03 1.24 3.87
CA ILE A 62 -13.96 1.17 2.73
C ILE A 62 -13.42 0.22 1.67
N THR A 63 -12.13 0.33 1.33
CA THR A 63 -11.47 -0.53 0.35
C THR A 63 -11.50 -2.00 0.79
N ILE A 64 -11.11 -2.28 2.04
CA ILE A 64 -11.14 -3.63 2.62
C ILE A 64 -12.56 -4.20 2.59
N ARG A 65 -13.55 -3.43 3.03
CA ARG A 65 -14.95 -3.86 3.04
C ARG A 65 -15.43 -4.19 1.63
N ARG A 66 -15.12 -3.35 0.65
CA ARG A 66 -15.51 -3.57 -0.76
C ARG A 66 -14.90 -4.86 -1.30
N THR A 67 -13.62 -5.09 -1.06
CA THR A 67 -12.92 -6.31 -1.52
C THR A 67 -13.47 -7.56 -0.85
N LEU A 68 -13.71 -7.52 0.47
CA LEU A 68 -14.28 -8.65 1.20
C LEU A 68 -15.71 -8.99 0.72
N LEU A 69 -16.56 -7.98 0.52
CA LEU A 69 -17.91 -8.20 0.00
C LEU A 69 -17.88 -8.80 -1.41
N ALA A 70 -17.04 -8.27 -2.29
CA ALA A 70 -16.87 -8.82 -3.64
C ALA A 70 -16.38 -10.28 -3.59
N PHE A 71 -15.43 -10.59 -2.72
CA PHE A 71 -14.94 -11.95 -2.52
C PHE A 71 -16.03 -12.90 -2.02
N VAL A 72 -16.81 -12.49 -1.01
CA VAL A 72 -17.90 -13.31 -0.46
C VAL A 72 -18.97 -13.58 -1.51
N ILE A 73 -19.33 -12.57 -2.32
CA ILE A 73 -20.29 -12.74 -3.42
C ILE A 73 -19.72 -13.70 -4.46
N ALA A 74 -18.45 -13.52 -4.86
CA ALA A 74 -17.80 -14.39 -5.83
C ALA A 74 -17.74 -15.83 -5.34
N VAL A 75 -17.33 -16.07 -4.09
CA VAL A 75 -17.31 -17.41 -3.48
C VAL A 75 -18.72 -18.00 -3.45
N GLY A 76 -19.71 -17.23 -3.00
CA GLY A 76 -21.10 -17.67 -2.90
C GLY A 76 -21.73 -18.07 -4.24
N VAL A 77 -21.24 -17.54 -5.36
CA VAL A 77 -21.74 -17.88 -6.71
C VAL A 77 -20.85 -18.91 -7.39
N CYS A 78 -19.54 -18.68 -7.44
CA CYS A 78 -18.60 -19.50 -8.19
C CYS A 78 -18.37 -20.87 -7.55
N VAL A 79 -18.40 -21.00 -6.21
CA VAL A 79 -18.20 -22.30 -5.56
C VAL A 79 -19.37 -23.24 -5.84
N PRO A 80 -20.66 -22.86 -5.64
CA PRO A 80 -21.77 -23.73 -6.01
C PRO A 80 -21.78 -24.08 -7.50
N LEU A 81 -21.50 -23.11 -8.38
CA LEU A 81 -21.39 -23.37 -9.81
C LEU A 81 -20.27 -24.37 -10.12
N GLY A 82 -19.06 -24.18 -9.58
CA GLY A 82 -17.94 -25.09 -9.77
C GLY A 82 -18.24 -26.52 -9.25
N LEU A 83 -18.89 -26.64 -8.09
CA LEU A 83 -19.30 -27.93 -7.54
C LEU A 83 -20.39 -28.61 -8.39
N ALA A 84 -21.39 -27.86 -8.85
CA ALA A 84 -22.43 -28.39 -9.73
C ALA A 84 -21.84 -28.91 -11.05
N LEU A 85 -20.91 -28.15 -11.65
CA LEU A 85 -20.17 -28.54 -12.84
C LEU A 85 -19.32 -29.79 -12.61
N GLY A 86 -18.58 -29.85 -11.50
CA GLY A 86 -17.71 -30.99 -11.16
C GLY A 86 -18.46 -32.28 -10.79
N SER A 87 -19.66 -32.17 -10.20
CA SER A 87 -20.46 -33.33 -9.80
C SER A 87 -21.13 -34.07 -10.96
N SER A 88 -21.17 -33.49 -12.17
CA SER A 88 -21.87 -34.06 -13.31
C SER A 88 -20.92 -34.41 -14.47
N VAL A 89 -20.78 -35.72 -14.72
CA VAL A 89 -19.90 -36.28 -15.80
C VAL A 89 -20.26 -35.75 -17.19
N ARG A 90 -21.54 -35.43 -17.44
CA ARG A 90 -22.00 -34.84 -18.71
C ARG A 90 -21.54 -33.40 -18.92
N LEU A 91 -21.41 -32.62 -17.85
CA LEU A 91 -21.09 -31.19 -17.93
C LEU A 91 -19.59 -30.97 -17.97
N TYR A 92 -18.82 -31.79 -17.26
CA TYR A 92 -17.35 -31.87 -17.39
C TYR A 92 -16.93 -32.12 -18.85
N ARG A 93 -17.56 -33.10 -19.53
CA ARG A 93 -17.26 -33.43 -20.94
C ARG A 93 -17.66 -32.33 -21.94
N SER A 94 -18.60 -31.45 -21.60
CA SER A 94 -18.93 -30.27 -22.43
C SER A 94 -17.95 -29.11 -22.23
N LEU A 95 -17.32 -29.01 -21.06
CA LEU A 95 -16.31 -28.00 -20.73
C LEU A 95 -14.90 -28.40 -21.18
N GLU A 96 -14.64 -29.69 -21.40
CA GLU A 96 -13.40 -30.22 -22.00
C GLU A 96 -13.01 -29.42 -23.26
N PHE A 97 -13.98 -29.10 -24.13
CA PHE A 97 -13.75 -28.28 -25.33
C PHE A 97 -13.31 -26.83 -25.06
N VAL A 98 -13.69 -26.22 -23.93
CA VAL A 98 -13.34 -24.81 -23.60
C VAL A 98 -12.03 -24.74 -22.81
N ILE A 99 -11.64 -25.81 -22.12
CA ILE A 99 -10.43 -25.88 -21.30
C ILE A 99 -9.22 -26.39 -22.12
N ASP A 100 -9.44 -27.29 -23.09
CA ASP A 100 -8.38 -27.83 -23.97
C ASP A 100 -8.14 -27.02 -25.26
N PHE A 101 -8.76 -25.83 -25.39
CA PHE A 101 -8.51 -24.88 -26.48
C PHE A 101 -7.55 -23.76 -26.03
#